data_AF-A0A533UAG1-F1
#
_entry.id   AF-A0A533UAG1-F1
#
_cell.length_a   1.000
_cell.length_b   1.000
_cell.length_c   1.000
_cell.angle_alpha   90.00
_cell.angle_beta   90.00
_cell.angle_gamma   90.00
#
_symmetry.space_group_name_H-M   'P 1'
#
loop_
_entity.id
_entity.type
_entity.pdbx_description
1 polymer ?
#
loop_
_entity_poly.entity_id
_entity_poly.type
_entity_poly.pdbx_seq_one_letter_code
_entity_poly.pdbx_strand_id
1 'polypeptide(L)'
;MTEEDKELEILKAKRLREMQKNINEQQKQEDLKAQKLSSPDVPSPREILIKQLGYRGLEVLQNAETQFSNETQLVVIKLAELIQSGEVTETIDGGKLLTLIN
;
A
#
# COMPACT_ATOMS: atom_id res chain seq x y z
N MET A 1 -34.02 9.64 43.14
CA MET A 1 -33.46 9.20 41.85
C MET A 1 -34.34 8.07 41.36
N THR A 2 -35.16 8.34 40.35
CA THR A 2 -36.15 7.42 39.78
C THR A 2 -35.48 6.37 38.90
N GLU A 3 -36.13 5.23 38.68
CA GLU A 3 -35.59 4.13 37.86
C GLU A 3 -35.28 4.57 36.41
N GLU A 4 -36.00 5.57 35.90
CA GLU A 4 -35.77 6.20 34.60
C GLU A 4 -34.40 6.87 34.46
N ASP A 5 -33.84 7.44 35.55
CA ASP A 5 -32.49 8.03 35.51
C ASP A 5 -31.41 6.96 35.32
N LYS A 6 -31.58 5.77 35.92
CA LYS A 6 -30.63 4.66 35.83
C LYS A 6 -30.59 4.04 34.44
N GLU A 7 -31.76 3.89 33.80
CA GLU A 7 -31.84 3.40 32.41
C GLU A 7 -31.18 4.37 31.43
N LEU A 8 -31.35 5.68 31.66
CA LEU A 8 -30.71 6.72 30.85
C LEU A 8 -29.18 6.70 30.98
N GLU A 9 -28.66 6.46 32.18
CA GLU A 9 -27.22 6.31 32.42
C GLU A 9 -26.64 5.06 31.74
N ILE A 10 -27.36 3.93 31.79
CA ILE A 10 -26.96 2.70 31.10
C ILE A 10 -26.91 2.91 29.58
N LEU A 11 -27.90 3.60 29.01
CA LEU A 11 -27.96 3.86 27.57
C LEU A 11 -26.82 4.79 27.12
N LYS A 12 -26.50 5.82 27.91
CA LYS A 12 -25.35 6.72 27.65
C LYS A 12 -24.02 5.97 27.73
N ALA A 13 -23.85 5.11 28.74
CA ALA A 13 -22.65 4.29 28.89
C ALA A 13 -22.46 3.31 27.72
N LYS A 14 -23.54 2.73 27.20
CA LYS A 14 -23.51 1.86 26.03
C LYS A 14 -23.07 2.61 24.77
N ARG A 15 -23.66 3.79 24.53
CA ARG A 15 -23.35 4.64 23.37
C ARG A 15 -21.90 5.15 23.38
N LEU A 16 -21.37 5.53 24.55
CA LEU A 16 -19.97 5.94 24.71
C LEU A 16 -19.01 4.78 24.41
N ARG A 17 -19.36 3.55 24.82
CA ARG A 17 -18.57 2.35 24.55
C ARG A 17 -18.56 1.98 23.07
N GLU A 18 -19.66 2.20 22.34
CA GLU A 18 -19.73 2.02 20.89
C GLU A 18 -18.88 3.06 20.13
N MET A 19 -18.92 4.34 20.53
CA MET A 19 -18.06 5.36 19.91
C MET A 19 -16.56 5.10 20.13
N GLN A 20 -16.17 4.63 21.33
CA GLN A 20 -14.77 4.27 21.62
C GLN A 20 -14.27 3.10 20.75
N LYS A 21 -15.14 2.13 20.42
CA LYS A 21 -14.76 1.02 19.53
C LYS A 21 -14.44 1.50 18.11
N ASN A 22 -15.23 2.43 17.57
CA ASN A 22 -15.03 2.94 16.21
C ASN A 22 -13.73 3.75 16.05
N ILE A 23 -13.30 4.47 17.09
CA ILE A 23 -12.04 5.24 17.07
C ILE A 23 -10.83 4.30 17.08
N ASN A 24 -10.89 3.21 17.83
CA ASN A 24 -9.79 2.24 17.94
C ASN A 24 -9.62 1.40 16.65
N GLU A 25 -10.71 1.08 15.96
CA GLU A 25 -10.64 0.37 14.67
C GLU A 25 -10.05 1.22 13.53
N GLN A 26 -10.29 2.53 13.53
CA GLN A 26 -9.69 3.45 12.56
C GLN A 26 -8.19 3.65 12.83
N GLN A 27 -7.79 3.85 14.10
CA GLN A 27 -6.38 3.96 14.47
C GLN A 27 -5.61 2.67 14.14
N LYS A 28 -6.18 1.49 14.42
CA LYS A 28 -5.55 0.22 14.07
C LYS A 28 -5.36 0.05 12.55
N GLN A 29 -6.22 0.60 11.71
CA GLN A 29 -6.03 0.56 10.25
C GLN A 29 -4.96 1.55 9.75
N GLU A 30 -4.81 2.70 10.42
CA GLU A 30 -3.75 3.68 10.12
C GLU A 30 -2.38 3.20 10.63
N ASP A 31 -2.34 2.60 11.82
CA ASP A 31 -1.15 1.94 12.37
C ASP A 31 -0.75 0.72 11.53
N LEU A 32 -1.68 -0.08 11.01
CA LEU A 32 -1.35 -1.17 10.07
C LEU A 32 -0.81 -0.67 8.71
N LYS A 33 -1.20 0.54 8.28
CA LYS A 33 -0.62 1.19 7.09
C LYS A 33 0.77 1.77 7.38
N ALA A 34 1.00 2.31 8.57
CA ALA A 34 2.31 2.79 9.00
C ALA A 34 3.29 1.65 9.35
N GLN A 35 2.79 0.53 9.88
CA GLN A 35 3.59 -0.61 10.33
C GLN A 35 3.92 -1.62 9.20
N LYS A 36 3.25 -1.52 8.04
CA LYS A 36 3.70 -2.18 6.80
C LYS A 36 4.99 -1.60 6.20
N LEU A 37 5.45 -0.43 6.66
CA LEU A 37 6.78 0.09 6.31
C LEU A 37 7.93 -0.58 7.09
N SER A 38 7.63 -1.48 8.03
CA SER A 38 8.61 -2.04 8.95
C SER A 38 8.43 -3.55 9.15
N SER A 39 8.32 -4.31 8.05
CA SER A 39 8.78 -5.69 8.03
C SER A 39 10.13 -5.75 7.31
N PRO A 40 11.26 -6.01 7.98
CA PRO A 40 12.41 -6.61 7.30
C PRO A 40 11.95 -8.02 6.89
N ASP A 41 12.04 -8.45 5.63
CA ASP A 41 13.34 -8.71 5.01
C ASP A 41 13.31 -8.84 3.48
N VAL A 42 12.16 -8.69 2.79
CA VAL A 42 12.13 -8.81 1.32
C VAL A 42 11.30 -7.69 0.70
N PRO A 43 11.93 -6.75 -0.02
CA PRO A 43 11.18 -5.72 -0.75
C PRO A 43 10.32 -6.39 -1.83
N SER A 44 9.09 -5.92 -1.99
CA SER A 44 8.21 -6.42 -3.06
C SER A 44 8.81 -6.13 -4.44
N PRO A 45 8.46 -6.91 -5.49
CA PRO A 45 8.96 -6.67 -6.85
C PRO A 45 8.78 -5.23 -7.33
N ARG A 46 7.63 -4.63 -6.97
CA ARG A 46 7.33 -3.24 -7.26
C ARG A 46 8.28 -2.27 -6.55
N GLU A 47 8.56 -2.48 -5.27
CA GLU A 47 9.49 -1.64 -4.50
C GLU A 47 10.93 -1.75 -5.01
N ILE A 48 11.35 -2.94 -5.43
CA ILE A 48 12.65 -3.16 -6.08
C ILE A 48 12.73 -2.33 -7.36
N LEU A 49 11.72 -2.44 -8.23
CA LEU A 49 11.68 -1.70 -9.48
C LEU A 49 11.68 -0.19 -9.24
N ILE A 50 10.85 0.33 -8.33
CA ILE A 50 10.74 1.77 -8.04
C ILE A 50 12.10 2.38 -7.66
N LYS A 51 12.94 1.66 -6.92
CA LYS A 51 14.28 2.12 -6.54
C LYS A 51 15.21 2.29 -7.75
N GLN A 52 14.92 1.60 -8.86
CA GLN A 52 15.70 1.60 -10.10
C GLN A 52 15.12 2.53 -11.18
N LEU A 53 13.93 3.08 -10.97
CA LEU A 53 13.26 3.95 -11.95
C LEU A 53 13.94 5.32 -12.03
N GLY A 54 14.04 5.82 -13.26
CA GLY A 54 14.55 7.15 -13.59
C GLY A 54 13.45 8.13 -13.97
N TYR A 55 13.80 9.07 -14.85
CA TYR A 55 12.90 10.13 -15.30
C TYR A 55 11.55 9.58 -15.75
N ARG A 56 10.48 10.05 -15.07
CA ARG A 56 9.07 9.66 -15.30
C ARG A 56 8.76 8.16 -15.20
N GLY A 57 9.67 7.32 -14.73
CA GLY A 57 9.45 5.88 -14.62
C GLY A 57 8.26 5.54 -13.72
N LEU A 58 8.13 6.22 -12.59
CA LEU A 58 7.02 5.99 -11.65
C LEU A 58 5.65 6.37 -12.23
N GLU A 59 5.58 7.44 -13.02
CA GLU A 59 4.33 7.86 -13.69
C GLU A 59 3.91 6.83 -14.75
N VAL A 60 4.87 6.38 -15.56
CA VAL A 60 4.63 5.36 -16.58
C VAL A 60 4.20 4.05 -15.94
N LEU A 61 4.86 3.64 -14.85
CA LEU A 61 4.49 2.44 -14.10
C LEU A 61 3.04 2.51 -13.61
N GLN A 62 2.63 3.60 -12.96
CA GLN A 62 1.26 3.75 -12.45
C GLN A 62 0.21 3.76 -13.57
N ASN A 63 0.51 4.43 -14.69
CA ASN A 63 -0.36 4.46 -15.85
C ASN A 63 -0.52 3.08 -16.47
N ALA A 64 0.58 2.32 -16.56
CA ALA A 64 0.60 0.95 -17.05
C ALA A 64 -0.16 -0.01 -16.12
N GLU A 65 0.04 0.08 -14.81
CA GLU A 65 -0.69 -0.70 -13.80
C GLU A 65 -2.21 -0.51 -13.94
N THR A 66 -2.64 0.69 -14.34
CA THR A 66 -4.05 1.03 -14.56
C THR A 66 -4.60 0.52 -15.90
N GLN A 67 -3.81 0.62 -16.98
CA GLN A 67 -4.26 0.29 -18.34
C GLN A 67 -4.07 -1.19 -18.71
N PHE A 68 -3.01 -1.82 -18.19
CA PHE A 68 -2.53 -3.15 -18.56
C PHE A 68 -2.14 -3.95 -17.31
N SER A 69 -3.07 -4.14 -16.37
CA SER A 69 -2.76 -4.64 -15.02
C SER A 69 -2.01 -5.98 -15.02
N ASN A 70 -2.43 -6.95 -15.84
CA ASN A 70 -1.85 -8.30 -15.85
C ASN A 70 -0.46 -8.31 -16.51
N GLU A 71 -0.34 -7.64 -17.66
CA GLU A 71 0.90 -7.52 -18.43
C GLU A 71 1.95 -6.76 -17.61
N THR A 72 1.54 -5.64 -17.01
CA THR A 72 2.41 -4.83 -16.15
C THR A 72 2.90 -5.62 -14.95
N GLN A 73 2.04 -6.42 -14.30
CA GLN A 73 2.45 -7.24 -13.17
C GLN A 73 3.55 -8.24 -13.56
N LEU A 74 3.43 -8.89 -14.72
CA LEU A 74 4.44 -9.83 -15.19
C LEU A 74 5.78 -9.14 -15.47
N VAL A 75 5.75 -7.97 -16.11
CA VAL A 75 6.94 -7.17 -16.40
C VAL A 75 7.60 -6.70 -15.10
N VAL A 76 6.83 -6.24 -14.12
CA VAL A 76 7.35 -5.82 -12.80
C VAL A 76 8.06 -6.95 -12.09
N ILE A 77 7.48 -8.16 -12.07
CA ILE A 77 8.10 -9.33 -11.45
C ILE A 77 9.44 -9.65 -12.12
N LYS A 78 9.46 -9.77 -13.45
CA LYS A 78 10.69 -10.08 -14.20
C LYS A 78 11.77 -9.02 -14.04
N LEU A 79 11.40 -7.74 -14.11
CA LEU A 79 12.35 -6.65 -13.90
C LEU A 79 12.94 -6.68 -12.49
N ALA A 80 12.12 -6.95 -11.47
CA ALA A 80 12.62 -7.08 -10.10
C ALA A 80 13.57 -8.27 -9.93
N GLU A 81 13.32 -9.40 -10.61
CA GLU A 81 14.24 -10.54 -10.63
C GLU A 81 15.58 -10.16 -11.27
N LEU A 82 15.55 -9.48 -12.42
CA LEU A 82 16.76 -9.03 -13.13
C LEU A 82 17.56 -7.97 -12.36
N ILE A 83 16.87 -7.09 -11.62
CA ILE A 83 17.52 -6.11 -10.74
C ILE A 83 18.19 -6.81 -9.56
N GLN A 84 17.52 -7.79 -8.96
CA GLN A 84 18.07 -8.57 -7.84
C GLN A 84 19.24 -9.47 -8.27
N SER A 85 19.20 -10.04 -9.47
CA SER A 85 20.31 -10.83 -10.02
C SER A 85 21.53 -9.99 -10.41
N GLY A 86 21.36 -8.66 -10.51
CA GLY A 86 22.40 -7.74 -10.97
C GLY A 86 22.57 -7.71 -12.49
N GLU A 87 21.66 -8.33 -13.24
CA GLU A 87 21.64 -8.24 -14.71
C GLU A 87 21.19 -6.85 -15.18
N VAL A 88 20.32 -6.20 -14.42
CA VAL A 88 19.89 -4.81 -14.67
C VAL A 88 20.36 -3.92 -13.54
N THR A 89 21.45 -3.19 -13.78
CA THR A 89 21.99 -2.18 -12.85
C THR A 89 21.79 -0.75 -13.34
N GLU A 90 21.34 -0.57 -14.58
CA GLU A 90 21.08 0.74 -15.18
C GLU A 90 19.74 1.32 -14.74
N THR A 91 19.65 2.64 -14.67
CA THR A 91 18.39 3.32 -14.39
C THR A 91 17.40 3.12 -15.54
N ILE A 92 16.17 2.74 -15.18
CA ILE A 92 15.08 2.51 -16.14
C ILE A 92 14.19 3.76 -16.19
N ASP A 93 14.35 4.59 -17.22
CA ASP A 93 13.47 5.73 -17.44
C ASP A 93 12.07 5.29 -17.93
N GLY A 94 11.12 6.22 -17.94
CA GLY A 94 9.76 5.96 -18.39
C GLY A 94 9.66 5.54 -19.86
N GLY A 95 10.58 5.95 -20.72
CA GLY A 95 10.60 5.54 -22.12
C GLY A 95 10.93 4.05 -22.24
N LYS A 96 12.01 3.62 -21.59
CA LYS A 96 12.42 2.21 -21.53
C LYS A 96 11.34 1.34 -20.90
N LEU A 97 10.76 1.80 -19.78
CA LEU A 97 9.68 1.07 -19.10
C LEU A 97 8.46 0.91 -20.01
N LEU A 98 8.07 1.95 -20.73
CA LEU A 98 6.94 1.90 -21.66
C LEU A 98 7.18 0.91 -22.79
N THR A 99 8.40 0.86 -23.35
CA THR A 99 8.77 -0.11 -24.40
C THR A 99 8.65 -1.57 -23.94
N LEU A 100 8.83 -1.85 -22.65
CA LEU A 100 8.73 -3.20 -22.10
C LEU A 100 7.28 -3.64 -21.81
N ILE A 101 6.36 -2.69 -21.69
CA ILE A 101 4.96 -2.92 -21.31
C ILE A 101 4.03 -2.92 -22.54
N ASN A 102 4.40 -2.20 -23.61
CA ASN A 102 3.66 -2.11 -24.88
C ASN A 102 3.73 -3.38 -25.73
#